data_AF-A0AA97GLY2-F1
#
_entry.id   AF-A0AA97GLY2-F1
#
_cell.length_a   1.000
_cell.length_b   1.000
_cell.length_c   1.000
_cell.angle_alpha   90.00
_cell.angle_beta   90.00
_cell.angle_gamma   90.00
#
_symmetry.space_group_name_H-M   'P 1'
#
loop_
_entity.id
_entity.type
_entity.pdbx_description
1 polymer ?
#
loop_
_entity_poly.entity_id
_entity_poly.type
_entity_poly.pdbx_seq_one_letter_code
_entity_poly.pdbx_strand_id
1 'polypeptide(L)'
;MKKVFLITALSLGIVATANAAYISGDYPVCISENAFDRLHTAASHDDKEAVAKLMQTECLFLKEGFPIEKVVSQGWTSGVAHVKVYVKGSGEIIDVWTNSENLKSGKK
;
A
#
# COMPACT_ATOMS: atom_id res chain seq x y z
N MET A 1 -27.42 37.84 42.26
CA MET A 1 -26.45 36.74 42.02
C MET A 1 -27.11 35.65 41.17
N LYS A 2 -26.83 35.58 39.87
CA LYS A 2 -27.05 34.38 39.03
C LYS A 2 -25.94 34.35 37.99
N LYS A 3 -24.92 33.53 38.22
CA LYS A 3 -23.75 33.36 37.34
C LYS A 3 -24.17 32.41 36.22
N VAL A 4 -24.27 32.93 34.99
CA VAL A 4 -24.47 32.11 33.79
C VAL A 4 -23.08 31.64 33.36
N PHE A 5 -22.79 30.35 33.58
CA PHE A 5 -21.60 29.71 33.03
C PHE A 5 -21.90 29.29 31.59
N LEU A 6 -21.34 30.01 30.62
CA LEU A 6 -21.22 29.52 29.24
C LEU A 6 -19.99 28.60 29.18
N ILE A 7 -20.20 27.30 28.99
CA ILE A 7 -19.13 26.34 28.69
C ILE A 7 -19.14 26.15 27.17
N THR A 8 -18.25 26.84 26.48
CA THR A 8 -17.99 26.63 25.06
C THR A 8 -17.08 25.43 24.92
N ALA A 9 -17.64 24.27 24.58
CA ALA A 9 -16.87 23.08 24.25
C ALA A 9 -16.19 23.29 22.88
N LEU A 10 -14.93 23.72 22.91
CA LEU A 10 -14.07 23.82 21.72
C LEU A 10 -13.64 22.40 21.34
N SER A 11 -14.39 21.77 20.44
CA SER A 11 -13.98 20.50 19.84
C SER A 11 -12.76 20.74 18.94
N LEU A 12 -11.55 20.52 19.49
CA LEU A 12 -10.33 20.38 18.70
C LEU A 12 -10.49 19.14 17.81
N GLY A 13 -10.91 19.35 16.57
CA GLY A 13 -10.79 18.35 15.52
C GLY A 13 -9.32 18.09 15.26
N ILE A 14 -8.83 16.90 15.60
CA ILE A 14 -7.51 16.44 15.19
C ILE A 14 -7.57 16.29 13.66
N VAL A 15 -7.00 17.24 12.94
CA VAL A 15 -6.81 17.12 11.50
C VAL A 15 -5.66 16.15 11.29
N ALA A 16 -5.98 14.86 11.11
CA ALA A 16 -4.98 13.87 10.74
C ALA A 16 -4.42 14.25 9.37
N THR A 17 -3.15 14.66 9.32
CA THR A 17 -2.44 14.89 8.07
C THR A 17 -2.22 13.54 7.40
N ALA A 18 -2.93 13.26 6.30
CA ALA A 18 -2.65 12.11 5.47
C ALA A 18 -1.25 12.28 4.87
N ASN A 19 -0.29 11.47 5.32
CA ASN A 19 1.04 11.44 4.71
C ASN A 19 0.93 10.72 3.36
N ALA A 20 1.41 11.35 2.30
CA ALA A 20 1.55 10.71 1.00
C ALA A 20 2.43 9.45 1.14
N ALA A 21 2.06 8.37 0.46
CA ALA A 21 2.80 7.12 0.44
C ALA A 21 3.24 6.77 -0.98
N TYR A 22 4.35 6.04 -1.09
CA TYR A 22 4.89 5.59 -2.37
C TYR A 22 5.49 4.18 -2.25
N ILE A 23 5.64 3.51 -3.39
CA ILE A 23 6.27 2.20 -3.51
C ILE A 23 7.80 2.36 -3.50
N SER A 24 8.52 1.63 -2.64
CA SER A 24 10.00 1.65 -2.64
C SER A 24 10.60 0.90 -3.82
N GLY A 25 9.90 -0.08 -4.37
CA GLY A 25 10.40 -0.87 -5.50
C GLY A 25 11.38 -1.96 -5.09
N ASP A 26 11.60 -2.16 -3.79
CA ASP A 26 12.44 -3.26 -3.25
C ASP A 26 11.72 -4.62 -3.34
N TYR A 27 10.39 -4.58 -3.41
CA TYR A 27 9.54 -5.77 -3.49
C TYR A 27 8.62 -5.69 -4.72
N PRO A 28 8.25 -6.84 -5.30
CA PRO A 28 7.28 -6.88 -6.38
C PRO A 28 5.88 -6.52 -5.86
N VAL A 29 5.05 -6.03 -6.78
CA VAL A 29 3.61 -5.88 -6.60
C VAL A 29 2.89 -6.89 -7.49
N CYS A 30 1.78 -7.44 -7.02
CA CYS A 30 0.97 -8.39 -7.75
C CYS A 30 -0.46 -7.87 -7.94
N ILE A 31 -1.09 -8.19 -9.07
CA ILE A 31 -2.44 -7.71 -9.42
C ILE A 31 -3.58 -8.35 -8.61
N SER A 32 -3.27 -9.36 -7.79
CA SER A 32 -4.21 -10.00 -6.86
C SER A 32 -3.50 -10.56 -5.63
N GLU A 33 -4.24 -10.75 -4.54
CA GLU A 33 -3.76 -11.41 -3.32
C GLU A 33 -3.28 -12.84 -3.61
N ASN A 34 -4.07 -13.60 -4.36
CA ASN A 34 -3.71 -14.97 -4.74
C ASN A 34 -2.41 -15.05 -5.56
N ALA A 35 -2.15 -14.07 -6.45
CA ALA A 35 -0.89 -14.00 -7.17
C ALA A 35 0.29 -13.71 -6.23
N PHE A 36 0.09 -12.82 -5.25
CA PHE A 36 1.08 -12.54 -4.20
C PHE A 36 1.38 -13.79 -3.35
N ASP A 37 0.35 -14.51 -2.90
CA ASP A 37 0.51 -15.73 -2.09
C ASP A 37 1.25 -16.83 -2.84
N ARG A 38 0.93 -17.01 -4.14
CA ARG A 38 1.63 -17.94 -5.01
C ARG A 38 3.09 -17.54 -5.21
N LEU A 39 3.37 -16.23 -5.35
CA LEU A 39 4.74 -15.73 -5.48
C LEU A 39 5.54 -15.96 -4.19
N HIS A 40 4.94 -15.65 -3.04
CA HIS A 40 5.55 -15.86 -1.74
C HIS A 40 5.83 -17.35 -1.48
N THR A 41 4.87 -18.23 -1.80
CA THR A 41 5.01 -19.68 -1.66
C THR A 41 6.09 -20.23 -2.58
N ALA A 42 6.11 -19.81 -3.85
CA ALA A 42 7.15 -20.22 -4.80
C ALA A 42 8.54 -19.78 -4.33
N ALA A 43 8.66 -18.53 -3.86
CA ALA A 43 9.92 -18.00 -3.35
C ALA A 43 10.40 -18.74 -2.09
N SER A 44 9.51 -19.10 -1.16
CA SER A 44 9.87 -19.82 0.08
C SER A 44 10.30 -21.27 -0.15
N HIS A 45 9.98 -21.85 -1.31
CA HIS A 45 10.38 -23.20 -1.73
C HIS A 45 11.51 -23.18 -2.79
N ASP A 46 12.15 -22.02 -3.02
CA ASP A 46 13.19 -21.84 -4.04
C ASP A 46 12.76 -22.23 -5.48
N ASP A 47 11.45 -22.18 -5.79
CA ASP A 47 10.90 -22.49 -7.11
C ASP A 47 11.07 -21.30 -8.07
N LYS A 48 12.27 -21.21 -8.64
CA LYS A 48 12.67 -20.13 -9.54
C LYS A 48 11.83 -20.08 -10.83
N GLU A 49 11.33 -21.23 -11.31
CA GLU A 49 10.52 -21.27 -12.52
C GLU A 49 9.15 -20.65 -12.25
N ALA A 50 8.49 -21.03 -11.15
CA ALA A 50 7.22 -20.45 -10.76
C ALA A 50 7.34 -18.95 -10.45
N VAL A 51 8.41 -18.54 -9.76
CA VAL A 51 8.70 -17.12 -9.51
C VAL A 51 8.84 -16.36 -10.84
N ALA A 52 9.65 -16.86 -11.77
CA ALA A 52 9.86 -16.22 -13.06
C ALA A 52 8.55 -16.10 -13.86
N LYS A 53 7.73 -17.16 -13.85
CA LYS A 53 6.43 -17.16 -14.52
C LYS A 53 5.49 -16.10 -13.93
N LEU A 54 5.35 -16.06 -12.62
CA LEU A 54 4.50 -15.07 -11.92
C LEU A 54 4.96 -13.63 -12.19
N MET A 55 6.27 -13.39 -12.19
CA MET A 55 6.86 -12.08 -12.51
C MET A 55 6.71 -11.65 -13.97
N GLN A 56 6.34 -12.56 -14.88
CA GLN A 56 6.04 -12.24 -16.27
C GLN A 56 4.55 -12.00 -16.52
N THR A 57 3.66 -12.52 -15.67
CA THR A 57 2.22 -12.54 -15.95
C THR A 57 1.38 -11.75 -14.95
N GLU A 58 1.67 -11.83 -13.66
CA GLU A 58 0.77 -11.37 -12.60
C GLU A 58 1.43 -10.41 -11.59
N CYS A 59 2.77 -10.38 -11.56
CA CYS A 59 3.54 -9.56 -10.64
C CYS A 59 4.64 -8.79 -11.38
N LEU A 60 5.05 -7.64 -10.85
CA LEU A 60 6.14 -6.84 -11.40
C LEU A 60 6.79 -5.96 -10.33
N PHE A 61 8.00 -5.49 -10.61
CA PHE A 61 8.60 -4.40 -9.83
C PHE A 61 8.13 -3.06 -10.37
N LEU A 62 7.51 -2.24 -9.50
CA LEU A 62 7.28 -0.83 -9.81
C LEU A 62 8.53 -0.04 -9.49
N LYS A 63 8.73 1.07 -10.22
CA LYS A 63 9.84 1.99 -9.96
C LYS A 63 9.69 2.59 -8.56
N GLU A 64 10.80 2.72 -7.85
CA GLU A 64 10.84 3.44 -6.57
C GLU A 64 10.23 4.85 -6.73
N GLY A 65 9.35 5.23 -5.82
CA GLY A 65 8.59 6.47 -5.88
C GLY A 65 7.27 6.36 -6.62
N PHE A 66 6.86 5.16 -7.04
CA PHE A 66 5.56 4.99 -7.67
C PHE A 66 4.46 5.47 -6.70
N PRO A 67 3.60 6.41 -7.12
CA PRO A 67 2.64 7.02 -6.21
C PRO A 67 1.54 6.04 -5.83
N ILE A 68 1.20 6.04 -4.54
CA ILE A 68 0.07 5.29 -4.00
C ILE A 68 -1.10 6.26 -3.84
N GLU A 69 -2.20 5.94 -4.51
CA GLU A 69 -3.44 6.71 -4.40
C GLU A 69 -4.10 6.47 -3.04
N LYS A 70 -4.15 5.21 -2.61
CA LYS A 70 -4.77 4.84 -1.33
C LYS A 70 -4.17 3.56 -0.78
N VAL A 71 -3.85 3.55 0.50
CA VAL A 71 -3.61 2.31 1.25
C VAL A 71 -4.97 1.75 1.67
N VAL A 72 -5.34 0.58 1.17
CA VAL A 72 -6.62 -0.09 1.50
C VAL A 72 -6.47 -0.88 2.79
N SER A 73 -5.38 -1.65 2.90
CA SER A 73 -4.98 -2.31 4.14
C SER A 73 -3.45 -2.42 4.21
N GLN A 74 -2.91 -2.40 5.42
CA GLN A 74 -1.51 -2.66 5.69
C GLN A 74 -1.44 -3.57 6.92
N GLY A 75 -1.29 -4.87 6.67
CA GLY A 75 -1.26 -5.88 7.70
C GLY A 75 0.05 -5.84 8.45
N TRP A 76 0.05 -5.22 9.63
CA TRP A 76 1.22 -5.17 10.51
C TRP A 76 1.74 -6.56 10.88
N THR A 77 0.84 -7.52 11.12
CA THR A 77 1.21 -8.90 11.51
C THR A 77 1.41 -9.83 10.32
N SER A 78 0.71 -9.61 9.21
CA SER A 78 0.85 -10.45 8.01
C SER A 78 2.03 -10.03 7.14
N GLY A 79 2.51 -8.79 7.27
CA GLY A 79 3.54 -8.23 6.40
C GLY A 79 3.01 -7.92 4.98
N VAL A 80 1.70 -7.95 4.76
CA VAL A 80 1.08 -7.75 3.43
C VAL A 80 0.32 -6.43 3.39
N ALA A 81 0.51 -5.69 2.31
CA ALA A 81 -0.20 -4.46 2.02
C ALA A 81 -1.06 -4.61 0.76
N HIS A 82 -2.27 -4.08 0.83
CA HIS A 82 -3.18 -3.88 -0.31
C HIS A 82 -3.32 -2.39 -0.55
N VAL A 83 -2.92 -1.95 -1.74
CA VAL A 83 -2.92 -0.54 -2.12
C VAL A 83 -3.54 -0.32 -3.49
N LYS A 84 -4.07 0.89 -3.69
CA LYS A 84 -4.51 1.39 -4.97
C LYS A 84 -3.43 2.28 -5.55
N VAL A 85 -3.01 2.00 -6.78
CA VAL A 85 -1.96 2.75 -7.49
C VAL A 85 -2.52 3.35 -8.77
N TYR A 86 -2.04 4.54 -9.13
CA TYR A 86 -2.44 5.22 -10.36
C TYR A 86 -1.49 4.86 -11.51
N VAL A 87 -2.04 4.27 -12.57
CA VAL A 87 -1.25 3.91 -13.77
C VAL A 87 -1.17 5.11 -14.70
N LYS A 88 -0.01 5.79 -14.65
CA LYS A 88 0.26 6.95 -15.51
C LYS A 88 0.20 6.54 -16.98
N GLY A 89 -0.72 7.17 -17.72
CA GLY A 89 -0.90 6.94 -19.17
C GLY A 89 -2.20 6.22 -19.52
N SER A 90 -2.71 5.34 -18.65
CA SER A 90 -4.06 4.77 -18.81
C SER A 90 -5.14 5.58 -18.10
N GLY A 91 -4.78 6.30 -17.03
CA GLY A 91 -5.75 7.02 -16.20
C GLY A 91 -6.47 6.11 -15.20
N GLU A 92 -6.05 4.85 -15.09
CA GLU A 92 -6.70 3.85 -14.26
C GLU A 92 -6.10 3.78 -12.86
N ILE A 93 -6.95 3.49 -11.88
CA ILE A 93 -6.55 3.16 -10.52
C ILE A 93 -6.75 1.66 -10.36
N ILE A 94 -5.68 0.93 -10.07
CA ILE A 94 -5.71 -0.53 -9.92
C ILE A 94 -5.33 -0.93 -8.50
N ASP A 95 -5.90 -2.05 -8.05
CA ASP A 95 -5.55 -2.69 -6.79
C ASP A 95 -4.32 -3.58 -6.97
N VAL A 96 -3.36 -3.47 -6.06
CA VAL A 96 -2.15 -4.30 -6.04
C VAL A 96 -1.81 -4.75 -4.61
N TRP A 97 -1.18 -5.91 -4.51
CA TRP A 97 -0.72 -6.54 -3.28
C TRP A 97 0.80 -6.61 -3.25
N THR A 98 1.39 -6.29 -2.11
CA THR A 98 2.85 -6.30 -1.95
C THR A 98 3.24 -6.44 -0.47
N ASN A 99 4.53 -6.55 -0.19
CA ASN A 99 5.06 -6.50 1.17
C ASN A 99 4.78 -5.11 1.80
N SER A 100 4.38 -5.09 3.07
CA SER A 100 4.13 -3.84 3.81
C SER A 100 5.37 -2.94 3.87
N GLU A 101 6.58 -3.53 3.85
CA GLU A 101 7.86 -2.86 3.83
C GLU A 101 8.12 -2.08 2.52
N ASN A 102 7.41 -2.44 1.44
CA ASN A 102 7.46 -1.77 0.15
C ASN A 102 6.73 -0.41 0.18
N LEU A 103 5.95 -0.14 1.24
CA LEU A 103 5.30 1.15 1.45
C LEU A 103 6.22 2.10 2.22
N LYS A 104 6.48 3.28 1.64
CA LYS A 104 7.22 4.36 2.31
C LYS A 104 6.34 5.59 2.45
N SER A 105 6.56 6.33 3.53
CA SER A 105 5.88 7.60 3.80
C SER A 105 6.74 8.77 3.35
N GLY A 106 6.10 9.82 2.85
CA GLY A 106 6.74 11.07 2.48
C GLY A 106 6.65 11.38 0.98
N LYS A 107 7.36 12.40 0.55
CA LYS A 107 7.53 12.76 -0.86
C LYS A 107 8.86 12.19 -1.33
N LYS A 108 8.86 11.48 -2.46
CA LYS A 108 10.08 11.11 -3.17
C LYS A 108 10.47 12.23 -4.14
#